data_AF-A0A2E6SXY5-F1
#
_entry.id   AF-A0A2E6SXY5-F1
#
_cell.length_a   1.000
_cell.length_b   1.000
_cell.length_c   1.000
_cell.angle_alpha   90.00
_cell.angle_beta   90.00
_cell.angle_gamma   90.00
#
_symmetry.space_group_name_H-M   'P 1'
#
loop_
_entity.id
_entity.type
_entity.pdbx_description
1 polymer ?
#
loop_
_entity_poly.entity_id
_entity_poly.type
_entity_poly.pdbx_seq_one_letter_code
_entity_poly.pdbx_strand_id
1 'polypeptide(L)'
;MHQRIRNLKFFSMKSLKIIAVVFFTSIGSLSFAGGNCEDKIRNKDIFTAEQVEMKIRHCESLKAPRKALRATFTAEQKAIKKDKSLTKKLKREKLRATFTAEQLAMKKEIRAKRKQNRAEFKKTLTPEQKTILKERRQARKMKQ
;
A
#
# COMPACT_ATOMS: atom_id res chain seq x y z
N MET A 1 29.18 -40.76 -66.83
CA MET A 1 28.58 -42.08 -67.10
C MET A 1 27.75 -42.49 -65.90
N HIS A 2 26.44 -42.67 -66.14
CA HIS A 2 25.61 -43.79 -65.69
C HIS A 2 25.76 -44.30 -64.24
N GLN A 3 24.76 -44.05 -63.37
CA GLN A 3 23.65 -44.99 -63.03
C GLN A 3 24.08 -46.00 -61.94
N ARG A 4 23.30 -46.45 -60.96
CA ARG A 4 21.86 -46.49 -60.62
C ARG A 4 21.83 -46.99 -59.15
N ILE A 5 21.15 -46.36 -58.19
CA ILE A 5 19.71 -46.42 -57.87
C ILE A 5 19.28 -47.57 -56.90
N ARG A 6 18.71 -47.12 -55.76
CA ARG A 6 17.55 -47.62 -54.94
C ARG A 6 17.71 -48.97 -54.18
N ASN A 7 17.14 -49.19 -52.99
CA ASN A 7 15.83 -48.81 -52.41
C ASN A 7 15.97 -48.62 -50.87
N LEU A 8 15.45 -47.57 -50.24
CA LEU A 8 14.05 -47.32 -49.82
C LEU A 8 13.43 -48.42 -48.93
N LYS A 9 13.34 -48.14 -47.62
CA LYS A 9 12.15 -48.49 -46.83
C LYS A 9 11.65 -47.26 -46.10
N PHE A 10 10.48 -46.84 -46.55
CA PHE A 10 9.52 -45.99 -45.86
C PHE A 10 9.27 -46.50 -44.44
N PHE A 11 9.36 -45.62 -43.45
CA PHE A 11 8.29 -45.56 -42.46
C PHE A 11 7.99 -44.10 -42.12
N SER A 12 6.80 -43.72 -42.55
CA SER A 12 6.16 -42.44 -42.36
C SER A 12 5.43 -42.48 -41.02
N MET A 13 5.45 -41.36 -40.28
CA MET A 13 4.27 -40.60 -39.82
C MET A 13 4.47 -39.98 -38.42
N LYS A 14 4.60 -38.65 -38.44
CA LYS A 14 3.71 -37.70 -37.75
C LYS A 14 3.85 -37.50 -36.23
N SER A 15 4.60 -36.44 -35.92
CA SER A 15 4.14 -35.24 -35.18
C SER A 15 3.49 -35.41 -33.80
N LEU A 16 4.15 -34.88 -32.77
CA LEU A 16 3.50 -33.96 -31.82
C LEU A 16 4.55 -32.97 -31.30
N LYS A 17 4.34 -31.69 -31.61
CA LYS A 17 5.20 -30.57 -31.25
C LYS A 17 4.94 -30.19 -29.79
N ILE A 18 5.90 -30.41 -28.89
CA ILE A 18 5.83 -29.87 -27.53
C ILE A 18 6.35 -28.43 -27.59
N ILE A 19 5.44 -27.50 -27.87
CA ILE A 19 5.69 -26.06 -27.73
C ILE A 19 5.58 -25.76 -26.24
N ALA A 20 6.72 -25.65 -25.55
CA ALA A 20 6.76 -25.14 -24.19
C ALA A 20 6.48 -23.63 -24.20
N VAL A 21 5.20 -23.25 -24.06
CA VAL A 21 4.81 -21.85 -23.82
C VAL A 21 5.11 -21.54 -22.36
N VAL A 22 6.33 -21.06 -22.10
CA VAL A 22 6.65 -20.41 -20.82
C VAL A 22 5.96 -19.05 -20.84
N PHE A 23 4.72 -19.00 -20.35
CA PHE A 23 4.09 -17.75 -19.95
C PHE A 23 4.90 -17.19 -18.78
N PHE A 24 5.92 -16.40 -19.10
CA PHE A 24 6.55 -15.51 -18.13
C PHE A 24 5.55 -14.39 -17.85
N THR A 25 4.50 -14.71 -17.08
CA THR A 25 3.67 -13.68 -16.47
C THR A 25 4.62 -12.89 -15.59
N SER A 26 5.03 -11.73 -16.10
CA SER A 26 5.77 -10.74 -15.33
C SER A 26 4.95 -10.49 -14.08
N ILE A 27 5.37 -11.11 -12.99
CA ILE A 27 4.89 -10.81 -11.64
C ILE A 27 5.19 -9.34 -11.48
N GLY A 28 4.17 -8.52 -11.72
CA GLY A 28 4.25 -7.08 -11.58
C GLY A 28 4.82 -6.84 -10.20
N SER A 29 6.01 -6.23 -10.17
CA SER A 29 6.78 -6.00 -8.97
C SER A 29 5.84 -5.44 -7.90
N LEU A 30 5.53 -6.30 -6.93
CA LEU A 30 4.78 -5.91 -5.75
C LEU A 30 5.74 -5.04 -4.96
N SER A 31 5.92 -3.78 -5.35
CA SER A 31 6.65 -2.81 -4.56
C SER A 31 5.88 -2.68 -3.26
N PHE A 32 6.33 -3.41 -2.24
CA PHE A 32 5.83 -3.29 -0.89
C PHE A 32 6.33 -1.95 -0.34
N ALA A 33 5.80 -0.84 -0.87
CA ALA A 33 6.01 0.51 -0.38
C ALA A 33 5.19 0.74 0.90
N GLY A 34 5.34 -0.17 1.86
CA GLY A 34 4.68 -0.21 3.14
C GLY A 34 5.70 -0.29 4.25
N GLY A 35 6.42 0.80 4.51
CA GLY A 35 7.38 0.86 5.62
C GLY A 35 6.76 0.37 6.95
N ASN A 36 7.58 -0.24 7.81
CA ASN A 36 7.15 -0.91 9.03
C ASN A 36 6.28 0.04 9.89
N CYS A 37 5.19 -0.50 10.45
CA CYS A 37 4.31 0.25 11.33
C CYS A 37 4.98 0.65 12.63
N GLU A 38 5.92 -0.17 13.08
CA GLU A 38 6.72 0.08 14.27
C GLU A 38 7.56 1.37 14.15
N ASP A 39 8.25 1.58 13.03
CA ASP A 39 9.11 2.76 12.80
C ASP A 39 8.31 4.07 12.80
N LYS A 40 7.00 3.99 12.55
CA LYS A 40 6.10 5.15 12.47
C LYS A 40 5.55 5.55 13.84
N ILE A 41 5.80 4.77 14.89
CA ILE A 41 5.32 5.08 16.23
C ILE A 41 6.19 6.18 16.82
N ARG A 42 5.60 7.37 16.96
CA ARG A 42 6.21 8.50 17.67
C ARG A 42 6.01 8.38 19.18
N ASN A 43 6.96 8.92 19.94
CA ASN A 43 6.96 8.99 21.41
C ASN A 43 6.96 7.59 22.07
N LYS A 44 7.67 6.61 21.50
CA LYS A 44 7.76 5.24 22.07
C LYS A 44 8.33 5.25 23.49
N ASP A 45 9.25 6.18 23.75
CA ASP A 45 9.99 6.38 24.99
C ASP A 45 9.12 6.67 26.23
N ILE A 46 7.84 7.03 26.05
CA ILE A 46 6.91 7.29 27.16
C ILE A 46 5.75 6.30 27.21
N PHE A 47 5.73 5.29 26.34
CA PHE A 47 4.65 4.30 26.28
C PHE A 47 5.10 2.97 26.85
N THR A 48 4.16 2.22 27.42
CA THR A 48 4.39 0.83 27.80
C THR A 48 4.51 -0.06 26.55
N ALA A 49 5.07 -1.26 26.71
CA ALA A 49 5.14 -2.24 25.62
C ALA A 49 3.76 -2.52 25.01
N GLU A 50 2.75 -2.76 25.84
CA GLU A 50 1.36 -3.01 25.41
C GLU A 50 0.76 -1.83 24.62
N GLN A 51 1.04 -0.59 25.05
CA GLN A 51 0.62 0.62 24.36
C GLN A 51 1.31 0.76 22.99
N VAL A 52 2.59 0.38 22.88
CA VAL A 52 3.31 0.34 21.61
C VAL A 52 2.71 -0.72 20.68
N GLU A 53 2.50 -1.94 21.16
CA GLU A 53 1.87 -3.02 20.38
C GLU A 53 0.46 -2.65 19.92
N MET A 54 -0.34 -2.00 20.77
CA MET A 54 -1.64 -1.46 20.39
C MET A 54 -1.52 -0.50 19.20
N LYS A 55 -0.52 0.39 19.20
CA LYS A 55 -0.28 1.31 18.08
C LYS A 55 0.19 0.60 16.81
N ILE A 56 0.99 -0.47 16.94
CA ILE A 56 1.38 -1.32 15.80
C ILE A 56 0.11 -1.94 15.20
N ARG A 57 -0.70 -2.63 16.01
CA ARG A 57 -1.99 -3.23 15.58
C ARG A 57 -2.92 -2.21 14.94
N HIS A 58 -3.07 -1.03 15.53
CA HIS A 58 -3.86 0.07 14.95
C HIS A 58 -3.32 0.54 13.60
N CYS A 59 -1.99 0.60 13.42
CA CYS A 59 -1.38 0.95 12.15
C CYS A 59 -1.61 -0.13 11.08
N GLU A 60 -1.38 -1.40 11.44
CA GLU A 60 -1.59 -2.57 10.58
C GLU A 60 -3.04 -2.68 10.12
N SER A 61 -3.99 -2.46 11.04
CA SER A 61 -5.44 -2.49 10.78
C SER A 61 -5.90 -1.51 9.69
N LEU A 62 -5.07 -0.52 9.34
CA LEU A 62 -5.34 0.49 8.33
C LEU A 62 -4.62 0.22 7.01
N LYS A 63 -3.70 -0.76 6.92
CA LYS A 63 -2.98 -1.06 5.67
C LYS A 63 -3.92 -1.57 4.58
N ALA A 64 -4.68 -2.63 4.89
CA ALA A 64 -5.63 -3.23 3.95
C ALA A 64 -6.66 -2.22 3.39
N PRO A 65 -7.43 -1.46 4.22
CA PRO A 65 -8.41 -0.53 3.68
C PRO A 65 -7.78 0.63 2.91
N ARG A 66 -6.56 1.07 3.30
CA ARG A 66 -5.82 2.07 2.50
C ARG A 66 -5.33 1.51 1.17
N LYS A 67 -4.96 0.22 1.12
CA LYS A 67 -4.58 -0.46 -0.13
C LYS A 67 -5.80 -0.59 -1.04
N ALA A 68 -6.94 -1.01 -0.51
CA ALA A 68 -8.21 -1.08 -1.24
C ALA A 68 -8.59 0.28 -1.85
N LEU A 69 -8.60 1.35 -1.05
CA LEU A 69 -8.86 2.71 -1.55
C LEU A 69 -7.85 3.14 -2.63
N ARG A 70 -6.56 2.78 -2.51
CA ARG A 70 -5.55 3.13 -3.52
C ARG A 70 -5.72 2.34 -4.81
N ALA A 71 -6.24 1.11 -4.73
CA ALA A 71 -6.49 0.27 -5.89
C ALA A 71 -7.59 0.87 -6.78
N THR A 72 -8.57 1.56 -6.19
CA THR A 72 -9.64 2.23 -6.95
C THR A 72 -9.22 3.54 -7.61
N PHE A 73 -7.95 3.97 -7.49
CA PHE A 73 -7.54 5.26 -8.05
C PHE A 73 -7.48 5.27 -9.57
N THR A 74 -8.11 6.29 -10.18
CA THR A 74 -8.09 6.54 -11.62
C THR A 74 -6.71 6.97 -12.11
N ALA A 75 -6.50 6.98 -13.43
CA ALA A 75 -5.26 7.49 -14.04
C ALA A 75 -4.99 8.95 -13.65
N GLU A 76 -6.02 9.81 -13.70
CA GLU A 76 -5.95 11.20 -13.27
C GLU A 76 -5.53 11.34 -11.80
N GLN A 77 -6.17 10.59 -10.89
CA GLN A 77 -5.83 10.59 -9.47
C GLN A 77 -4.39 10.11 -9.21
N LYS A 78 -3.92 9.12 -9.98
CA LYS A 78 -2.52 8.65 -9.93
C LYS A 78 -1.56 9.73 -10.44
N ALA A 79 -1.92 10.48 -11.48
CA ALA A 79 -1.13 11.58 -12.01
C ALA A 79 -0.99 12.71 -10.98
N ILE A 80 -2.09 13.17 -10.37
CA ILE A 80 -2.08 14.21 -9.31
C ILE A 80 -1.15 13.82 -8.15
N LYS A 81 -1.10 12.53 -7.79
CA LYS A 81 -0.20 12.05 -6.72
C LYS A 81 1.27 12.14 -7.09
N LYS A 82 1.62 11.77 -8.32
CA LYS A 82 3.01 11.70 -8.82
C LYS A 82 3.57 13.08 -9.17
N ASP A 83 2.71 14.05 -9.50
CA ASP A 83 3.11 15.39 -9.90
C ASP A 83 3.96 16.10 -8.83
N LYS A 84 5.23 16.37 -9.09
CA LYS A 84 6.15 16.99 -8.12
C LYS A 84 5.98 18.52 -8.04
N SER A 85 5.34 19.15 -9.02
CA SER A 85 5.12 20.60 -9.07
C SER A 85 4.06 21.07 -8.06
N LEU A 86 3.12 20.19 -7.69
CA LEU A 86 2.02 20.53 -6.80
C LEU A 86 2.43 20.50 -5.33
N THR A 87 2.05 21.56 -4.60
CA THR A 87 2.14 21.58 -3.15
C THR A 87 1.23 20.50 -2.52
N LYS A 88 1.56 20.07 -1.30
CA LYS A 88 0.74 19.07 -0.57
C LYS A 88 -0.72 19.51 -0.38
N LYS A 89 -0.95 20.82 -0.23
CA LYS A 89 -2.29 21.40 -0.09
C LYS A 89 -3.05 21.26 -1.42
N LEU A 90 -2.45 21.73 -2.51
CA LEU A 90 -3.08 21.70 -3.83
C LEU A 90 -3.32 20.27 -4.33
N LYS A 91 -2.40 19.33 -4.10
CA LYS A 91 -2.63 17.89 -4.37
C LYS A 91 -3.89 17.37 -3.67
N ARG A 92 -4.10 17.77 -2.42
CA ARG A 92 -5.25 17.31 -1.63
C ARG A 92 -6.55 17.89 -2.17
N GLU A 93 -6.55 19.15 -2.57
CA GLU A 93 -7.70 19.83 -3.17
C GLU A 93 -8.07 19.18 -4.50
N LYS A 94 -7.09 19.04 -5.42
CA LYS A 94 -7.31 18.36 -6.71
C LYS A 94 -7.81 16.92 -6.53
N LEU A 95 -7.16 16.11 -5.68
CA LEU A 95 -7.64 14.75 -5.40
C LEU A 95 -9.05 14.73 -4.84
N ARG A 96 -9.43 15.71 -4.00
CA ARG A 96 -10.77 15.78 -3.41
C ARG A 96 -11.84 15.99 -4.46
N ALA A 97 -11.59 16.85 -5.44
CA ALA A 97 -12.52 17.11 -6.54
C ALA A 97 -12.76 15.85 -7.40
N THR A 98 -11.75 15.00 -7.53
CA THR A 98 -11.82 13.80 -8.40
C THR A 98 -12.38 12.54 -7.74
N PHE A 99 -12.70 12.53 -6.43
CA PHE A 99 -13.12 11.28 -5.77
C PHE A 99 -14.56 10.89 -6.10
N THR A 100 -14.77 9.62 -6.41
CA THR A 100 -16.11 9.04 -6.59
C THR A 100 -16.84 8.85 -5.25
N ALA A 101 -18.17 8.66 -5.31
CA ALA A 101 -18.98 8.38 -4.13
C ALA A 101 -18.46 7.17 -3.33
N GLU A 102 -18.10 6.08 -4.01
CA GLU A 102 -17.53 4.88 -3.39
C GLU A 102 -16.19 5.16 -2.70
N GLN A 103 -15.30 5.90 -3.36
CA GLN A 103 -14.01 6.30 -2.77
C GLN A 103 -14.21 7.19 -1.54
N LEU A 104 -15.22 8.06 -1.54
CA LEU A 104 -15.59 8.88 -0.39
C LEU A 104 -16.13 8.02 0.77
N ALA A 105 -16.94 7.00 0.49
CA ALA A 105 -17.41 6.04 1.47
C ALA A 105 -16.25 5.27 2.13
N MET A 106 -15.34 4.69 1.34
CA MET A 106 -14.13 4.02 1.85
C MET A 106 -13.28 4.96 2.72
N LYS A 107 -13.15 6.23 2.33
CA LYS A 107 -12.44 7.23 3.13
C LYS A 107 -13.13 7.53 4.46
N LYS A 108 -14.46 7.55 4.48
CA LYS A 108 -15.27 7.75 5.69
C LYS A 108 -15.04 6.60 6.67
N GLU A 109 -15.04 5.36 6.19
CA GLU A 109 -14.75 4.17 7.00
C GLU A 109 -13.33 4.19 7.57
N ILE A 110 -12.31 4.48 6.73
CA ILE A 110 -10.93 4.62 7.19
C ILE A 110 -10.83 5.72 8.26
N ARG A 111 -11.57 6.83 8.10
CA ARG A 111 -11.61 7.92 9.08
C ARG A 111 -12.28 7.47 10.39
N ALA A 112 -13.38 6.72 10.31
CA ALA A 112 -14.08 6.17 11.47
C ALA A 112 -13.16 5.21 12.25
N LYS A 113 -12.54 4.24 11.58
CA LYS A 113 -11.57 3.32 12.19
C LYS A 113 -10.40 4.05 12.84
N ARG A 114 -9.84 5.08 12.20
CA ARG A 114 -8.81 5.93 12.81
C ARG A 114 -9.29 6.65 14.06
N LYS A 115 -10.54 7.11 14.08
CA LYS A 115 -11.15 7.79 15.24
C LYS A 115 -11.30 6.81 16.40
N GLN A 116 -11.79 5.61 16.12
CA GLN A 116 -11.92 4.53 17.09
C GLN A 116 -10.56 4.13 17.68
N ASN A 117 -9.58 3.79 16.84
CA ASN A 117 -8.22 3.45 17.27
C ASN A 117 -7.62 4.55 18.19
N ARG A 118 -7.81 5.83 17.81
CA ARG A 118 -7.34 6.95 18.64
C ARG A 118 -8.09 7.05 19.97
N ALA A 119 -9.38 6.74 20.01
CA ALA A 119 -10.17 6.77 21.23
C ALA A 119 -9.73 5.64 22.18
N GLU A 120 -9.58 4.42 21.67
CA GLU A 120 -9.05 3.27 22.41
C GLU A 120 -7.68 3.58 23.02
N PHE A 121 -6.72 4.02 22.20
CA PHE A 121 -5.39 4.37 22.67
C PHE A 121 -5.40 5.51 23.70
N LYS A 122 -6.32 6.46 23.58
CA LYS A 122 -6.42 7.56 24.57
C LYS A 122 -6.88 7.07 25.95
N LYS A 123 -7.69 6.01 26.00
CA LYS A 123 -8.19 5.44 27.26
C LYS A 123 -7.05 4.79 28.06
N THR A 124 -6.01 4.30 27.38
CA THR A 124 -4.85 3.66 28.05
C THR A 124 -3.85 4.66 28.62
N LEU A 125 -3.97 5.96 28.32
CA LEU A 125 -2.96 6.96 28.70
C LEU A 125 -3.13 7.42 30.14
N THR A 126 -2.04 7.39 30.90
CA THR A 126 -1.97 7.98 32.24
C THR A 126 -2.02 9.52 32.20
N PRO A 127 -2.35 10.20 33.31
CA PRO A 127 -2.27 11.66 33.39
C PRO A 127 -0.88 12.21 33.02
N GLU A 128 0.19 11.59 33.49
CA GLU A 128 1.59 11.99 33.25
C GLU A 128 1.91 11.88 31.76
N GLN A 129 1.56 10.74 31.14
CA GLN A 129 1.71 10.56 29.69
C GLN A 129 0.95 11.62 28.90
N LYS A 130 -0.26 12.00 29.33
CA LYS A 130 -1.06 13.05 28.67
C LYS A 130 -0.39 14.42 28.76
N THR A 131 0.19 14.76 29.90
CA THR A 131 0.93 16.02 30.12
C THR A 131 2.15 16.09 29.20
N ILE A 132 3.01 15.07 29.22
CA ILE A 132 4.19 15.02 28.34
C ILE A 132 3.79 15.11 26.85
N LEU A 133 2.71 14.42 26.46
CA LEU A 133 2.20 14.50 25.08
C LEU A 133 1.70 15.91 24.70
N LYS A 134 1.16 16.67 25.65
CA LYS A 134 0.70 18.06 25.45
C LYS A 134 1.89 18.98 25.25
N GLU A 135 2.89 18.90 26.13
CA GLU A 135 4.13 19.69 26.06
C GLU A 135 4.88 19.43 24.76
N ARG A 136 5.12 18.15 24.42
CA ARG A 136 5.75 17.76 23.15
C ARG A 136 4.99 18.28 21.93
N ARG A 137 3.67 18.45 22.03
CA ARG A 137 2.87 19.04 20.95
C ARG A 137 3.07 20.55 20.86
N GLN A 138 3.09 21.25 21.99
CA GLN A 138 3.32 22.70 22.05
C GLN A 138 4.73 23.04 21.55
N ALA A 139 5.76 22.34 22.02
CA ALA A 139 7.14 22.52 21.57
C ALA A 139 7.31 22.36 20.06
N ARG A 140 6.59 21.43 19.43
CA ARG A 140 6.62 21.23 17.97
C ARG A 140 5.90 22.33 17.18
N LYS A 141 4.88 22.97 17.77
CA LYS A 141 4.16 24.07 17.15
C LYS A 141 5.00 25.36 17.16
N MET A 142 5.75 25.61 18.23
CA MET A 142 6.62 26.78 18.34
C MET A 142 7.84 26.72 17.40
N LYS A 143 8.17 25.53 16.89
CA LYS A 143 9.28 25.29 15.94
C LYS A 143 8.86 25.31 14.46
N GLN A 144 7.57 25.47 14.16
CA GLN A 144 7.02 25.48 12.80
C GLN A 144 6.55 26.88 12.44
#